data_AF-A0AB38XNQ7-F1
#
_entry.id   AF-A0AB38XNQ7-F1
#
_cell.length_a   1.000
_cell.length_b   1.000
_cell.length_c   1.000
_cell.angle_alpha   90.00
_cell.angle_beta   90.00
_cell.angle_gamma   90.00
#
_symmetry.space_group_name_H-M   'P 1'
#
loop_
_entity.id
_entity.type
_entity.pdbx_description
1 polymer ?
#
loop_
_entity_poly.entity_id
_entity_poly.type
_entity_poly.pdbx_seq_one_letter_code
_entity_poly.pdbx_strand_id
1 'polypeptide(L)'
;MTSPSVDPKANAGSTAAPTNTAKPIRTQSGSSLGELFSKLSDQVHTLVQGEIDLAKAKATVMAKKCGTGGALLAVAGVLALYMLGILLWAAIYGIGVALPMWASCLIVAGVLLVIILILALVGLSQLKKGTKDKPDPQKGFKQSIDAAKTGAQKGLGK
;
A
#
# COMPACT_ATOMS: atom_id res chain seq x y z
N MET A 1 13.03 -67.18 8.04
CA MET A 1 11.91 -66.95 8.98
C MET A 1 11.33 -65.60 8.58
N THR A 2 10.17 -65.38 7.99
CA THR A 2 8.98 -66.17 7.62
C THR A 2 8.22 -65.25 6.64
N SER A 3 7.86 -65.71 5.44
CA SER A 3 6.67 -65.19 4.72
C SER A 3 5.43 -65.93 5.27
N PRO A 4 4.20 -65.60 4.87
CA PRO A 4 3.50 -64.32 4.68
C PRO A 4 2.20 -64.29 5.55
N SER A 5 1.41 -63.21 5.58
CA SER A 5 -0.02 -63.34 5.95
C SER A 5 -0.85 -62.25 5.29
N VAL A 6 -1.34 -62.59 4.11
CA VAL A 6 -2.53 -62.00 3.50
C VAL A 6 -3.70 -62.75 4.13
N ASP A 7 -4.59 -62.05 4.81
CA ASP A 7 -5.89 -62.58 5.23
C ASP A 7 -6.92 -62.33 4.11
N PRO A 8 -7.45 -63.36 3.45
CA PRO A 8 -8.60 -63.25 2.58
C PRO A 8 -9.82 -63.75 3.36
N LYS A 9 -10.43 -62.89 4.18
CA LYS A 9 -11.75 -63.22 4.72
C LYS A 9 -12.82 -62.82 3.71
N ALA A 10 -13.18 -63.80 2.91
CA ALA A 10 -14.46 -63.86 2.23
C ALA A 10 -15.60 -63.60 3.24
N ASN A 11 -16.45 -62.63 2.94
CA ASN A 11 -17.85 -62.71 3.33
C ASN A 11 -18.70 -62.52 2.08
N ALA A 12 -19.21 -63.65 1.59
CA ALA A 12 -20.23 -63.71 0.58
C ALA A 12 -21.58 -63.32 1.21
N GLY A 13 -22.41 -62.62 0.43
CA GLY A 13 -23.84 -62.52 0.69
C GLY A 13 -24.28 -61.20 1.31
N SER A 14 -24.73 -60.29 0.46
CA SER A 14 -26.10 -59.76 0.59
C SER A 14 -26.48 -59.03 -0.68
N THR A 15 -27.01 -59.80 -1.62
CA THR A 15 -27.86 -59.31 -2.71
C THR A 15 -29.12 -58.72 -2.07
N ALA A 16 -29.15 -57.41 -1.87
CA ALA A 16 -30.39 -56.69 -1.59
C ALA A 16 -30.29 -55.32 -2.25
N ALA A 17 -31.05 -55.17 -3.32
CA ALA A 17 -31.23 -53.92 -4.05
C ALA A 17 -31.61 -52.79 -3.08
N PRO A 18 -30.99 -51.59 -3.17
CA PRO A 18 -31.68 -50.40 -2.72
C PRO A 18 -32.78 -50.14 -3.75
N THR A 19 -33.99 -50.56 -3.40
CA THR A 19 -35.25 -50.09 -3.98
C THR A 19 -35.14 -48.59 -4.24
N ASN A 20 -35.16 -48.26 -5.53
CA ASN A 20 -35.32 -46.92 -6.07
C ASN A 20 -36.62 -46.34 -5.53
N THR A 21 -36.56 -45.80 -4.32
CA THR A 21 -37.64 -45.01 -3.75
C THR A 21 -37.43 -43.66 -4.36
N ALA A 22 -38.10 -43.42 -5.48
CA ALA A 22 -38.19 -42.12 -6.12
C ALA A 22 -38.56 -41.10 -5.04
N LYS A 23 -37.53 -40.43 -4.51
CA LYS A 23 -37.70 -39.22 -3.72
C LYS A 23 -38.52 -38.31 -4.62
N PRO A 24 -39.64 -37.72 -4.15
CA PRO A 24 -40.39 -36.81 -4.98
C PRO A 24 -39.38 -35.77 -5.45
N ILE A 25 -39.16 -35.72 -6.76
CA ILE A 25 -38.48 -34.60 -7.39
C ILE A 25 -39.38 -33.44 -7.00
N ARG A 26 -39.02 -32.77 -5.90
CA ARG A 26 -39.55 -31.45 -5.61
C ARG A 26 -39.06 -30.68 -6.80
N THR A 27 -39.94 -30.52 -7.78
CA THR A 27 -39.83 -29.52 -8.82
C THR A 27 -39.68 -28.22 -8.05
N GLN A 28 -38.44 -27.84 -7.76
CA GLN A 28 -38.10 -26.47 -7.45
C GLN A 28 -38.22 -25.75 -8.78
N SER A 29 -39.48 -25.56 -9.16
CA SER A 29 -39.90 -24.79 -10.30
C SER A 29 -39.37 -23.39 -10.07
N GLY A 30 -38.31 -23.06 -10.80
CA GLY A 30 -37.68 -21.76 -10.86
C GLY A 30 -36.87 -21.41 -9.61
N SER A 31 -35.54 -21.49 -9.69
CA SER A 31 -34.75 -20.43 -9.06
C SER A 31 -35.32 -19.13 -9.58
N SER A 32 -36.09 -18.44 -8.75
CA SER A 32 -36.73 -17.21 -9.15
C SER A 32 -35.63 -16.23 -9.56
N LEU A 33 -35.93 -15.32 -10.49
CA LEU A 33 -35.01 -14.24 -10.85
C LEU A 33 -34.52 -13.47 -9.60
N GLY A 34 -35.30 -13.48 -8.51
CA GLY A 34 -34.92 -12.95 -7.20
C GLY A 34 -33.79 -13.71 -6.49
N GLU A 35 -33.73 -15.04 -6.58
CA GLU A 35 -32.63 -15.83 -5.98
C GLU A 35 -31.31 -15.65 -6.74
N LEU A 36 -31.36 -15.56 -8.07
CA LEU A 36 -30.17 -15.30 -8.90
C LEU A 36 -29.62 -13.89 -8.65
N PHE A 37 -30.52 -12.90 -8.54
CA PHE A 37 -30.14 -11.54 -8.20
C PHE A 37 -29.56 -11.44 -6.78
N SER A 38 -30.13 -12.16 -5.81
CA SER A 38 -29.59 -12.24 -4.45
C SER A 38 -28.19 -12.85 -4.43
N LYS A 39 -27.96 -13.95 -5.16
CA LYS A 39 -26.63 -14.58 -5.23
C LYS A 39 -25.59 -13.72 -5.96
N LEU A 40 -25.99 -12.99 -7.00
CA LEU A 40 -25.11 -12.05 -7.69
C LEU A 40 -24.74 -10.88 -6.77
N SER A 41 -25.72 -10.35 -6.02
CA SER A 41 -25.49 -9.31 -5.01
C SER A 41 -24.51 -9.78 -3.92
N ASP A 42 -24.67 -11.00 -3.43
CA ASP A 42 -23.76 -11.59 -2.42
C ASP A 42 -22.35 -11.80 -2.97
N GLN A 43 -22.21 -12.19 -4.25
CA GLN A 43 -20.90 -12.34 -4.91
C GLN A 43 -20.20 -10.98 -5.09
N VAL A 44 -20.93 -9.96 -5.53
CA VAL A 44 -20.39 -8.59 -5.64
C VAL A 44 -19.95 -8.07 -4.27
N HIS A 45 -20.77 -8.29 -3.23
CA HIS A 45 -20.41 -7.93 -1.86
C HIS A 45 -19.13 -8.64 -1.39
N THR A 46 -18.99 -9.93 -1.69
CA THR A 46 -17.80 -10.73 -1.34
C THR A 46 -16.54 -10.25 -2.08
N LEU A 47 -16.65 -9.86 -3.35
CA LEU A 47 -15.54 -9.32 -4.13
C LEU A 47 -15.07 -7.96 -3.59
N VAL A 48 -16.02 -7.06 -3.29
CA VAL A 48 -15.72 -5.75 -2.70
C VAL A 48 -15.03 -5.93 -1.35
N GLN A 49 -15.52 -6.84 -0.51
CA GLN A 49 -14.88 -7.15 0.76
C GLN A 49 -13.45 -7.71 0.58
N GLY A 50 -13.26 -8.57 -0.43
CA GLY A 50 -11.95 -9.10 -0.80
C GLY A 50 -10.95 -8.05 -1.27
N GLU A 51 -11.38 -7.08 -2.09
CA GLU A 51 -10.54 -5.95 -2.49
C GLU A 51 -10.18 -5.06 -1.31
N ILE A 52 -11.12 -4.83 -0.38
CA ILE A 52 -10.86 -4.06 0.84
C ILE A 52 -9.83 -4.79 1.72
N ASP A 53 -9.94 -6.09 1.89
CA ASP A 53 -9.01 -6.87 2.71
C ASP A 53 -7.63 -6.96 2.06
N LEU A 54 -7.57 -7.08 0.73
CA LEU A 54 -6.32 -7.02 -0.02
C LEU A 54 -5.70 -5.61 0.07
N ALA A 55 -6.49 -4.55 -0.09
CA ALA A 55 -6.05 -3.17 0.06
C ALA A 55 -5.53 -2.91 1.48
N LYS A 56 -6.20 -3.41 2.51
CA LYS A 56 -5.72 -3.36 3.91
C LYS A 56 -4.41 -4.12 4.09
N ALA A 57 -4.29 -5.32 3.53
CA ALA A 57 -3.06 -6.10 3.61
C ALA A 57 -1.89 -5.38 2.92
N LYS A 58 -2.12 -4.86 1.71
CA LYS A 58 -1.13 -4.08 0.95
C LYS A 58 -0.77 -2.80 1.68
N ALA A 59 -1.75 -2.06 2.21
CA ALA A 59 -1.53 -0.86 3.00
C ALA A 59 -0.69 -1.16 4.26
N THR A 60 -0.96 -2.28 4.94
CA THR A 60 -0.19 -2.70 6.12
C THR A 60 1.25 -3.05 5.77
N VAL A 61 1.48 -3.77 4.68
CA VAL A 61 2.84 -4.11 4.21
C VAL A 61 3.59 -2.84 3.79
N MET A 62 2.93 -1.93 3.06
CA MET A 62 3.50 -0.64 2.67
C MET A 62 3.79 0.22 3.91
N ALA A 63 2.89 0.29 4.87
CA ALA A 63 3.06 1.03 6.12
C ALA A 63 4.23 0.47 6.95
N LYS A 64 4.40 -0.85 7.02
CA LYS A 64 5.55 -1.46 7.73
C LYS A 64 6.88 -1.14 7.03
N LYS A 65 6.93 -1.25 5.69
CA LYS A 65 8.14 -0.95 4.91
C LYS A 65 8.49 0.54 4.97
N CYS A 66 7.53 1.42 4.71
CA CYS A 66 7.72 2.87 4.80
C CYS A 66 7.95 3.33 6.24
N GLY A 67 7.31 2.70 7.23
CA GLY A 67 7.46 3.02 8.64
C GLY A 67 8.85 2.67 9.16
N THR A 68 9.37 1.48 8.82
CA THR A 68 10.72 1.07 9.20
C THR A 68 11.76 1.96 8.51
N GLY A 69 11.63 2.18 7.19
CA GLY A 69 12.53 3.07 6.46
C GLY A 69 12.49 4.51 6.98
N GLY A 70 11.29 5.02 7.27
CA GLY A 70 11.09 6.36 7.85
C GLY A 70 11.70 6.48 9.24
N ALA A 71 11.56 5.46 10.10
CA ALA A 71 12.17 5.44 11.43
C ALA A 71 13.70 5.41 11.35
N LEU A 72 14.29 4.58 10.48
CA LEU A 72 15.74 4.55 10.28
C LEU A 72 16.26 5.89 9.74
N LEU A 73 15.57 6.50 8.78
CA LEU A 73 15.95 7.82 8.28
C LEU A 73 15.80 8.92 9.33
N ALA A 74 14.81 8.84 10.22
CA ALA A 74 14.67 9.77 11.33
C ALA A 74 15.86 9.68 12.29
N VAL A 75 16.23 8.46 12.70
CA VAL A 75 17.40 8.23 13.57
C VAL A 75 18.70 8.66 12.87
N ALA A 76 18.89 8.27 11.61
CA ALA A 76 20.04 8.68 10.82
C ALA A 76 20.13 10.21 10.68
N GLY A 77 18.99 10.89 10.49
CA GLY A 77 18.91 12.34 10.44
C GLY A 77 19.35 13.00 11.75
N VAL A 78 18.89 12.50 12.89
CA VAL A 78 19.33 12.99 14.22
C VAL A 78 20.83 12.77 14.40
N LEU A 79 21.34 11.57 14.11
CA LEU A 79 22.77 11.28 14.21
C LEU A 79 23.62 12.13 13.27
N ALA A 80 23.13 12.39 12.05
CA ALA A 80 23.79 13.28 11.10
C ALA A 80 23.88 14.73 11.63
N LEU A 81 22.84 15.22 12.33
CA LEU A 81 22.88 16.53 12.98
C LEU A 81 23.94 16.59 14.10
N TYR A 82 24.02 15.56 14.94
CA TYR A 82 25.07 15.48 15.97
C TYR A 82 26.47 15.42 15.35
N MET A 83 26.66 14.57 14.33
CA MET A 83 27.93 14.48 13.61
C MET A 83 28.32 15.80 12.97
N LEU A 84 27.37 16.52 12.35
CA LEU A 84 27.61 17.84 11.80
C LEU A 84 28.09 18.82 12.88
N GLY A 85 27.48 18.80 14.06
CA GLY A 85 27.92 19.60 15.21
C GLY A 85 29.36 19.30 15.66
N ILE A 86 29.72 18.02 15.76
CA ILE A 86 31.09 17.59 16.10
C ILE A 86 32.07 18.04 15.01
N LEU A 87 31.70 17.90 13.74
CA LEU A 87 32.54 18.28 12.60
C LEU A 87 32.77 19.79 12.54
N LEU A 88 31.73 20.59 12.80
CA LEU A 88 31.83 22.05 12.92
C LEU A 88 32.77 22.43 14.07
N TRP A 89 32.61 21.79 15.23
CA TRP A 89 33.47 22.05 16.39
C TRP A 89 34.93 21.69 16.09
N ALA A 90 35.18 20.51 15.50
CA ALA A 90 36.50 20.08 15.07
C ALA A 90 37.10 21.03 14.03
N ALA A 91 36.32 21.52 13.08
CA ALA A 91 36.78 22.49 12.09
C ALA A 91 37.17 23.83 12.72
N ILE A 92 36.34 24.34 13.64
CA ILE A 92 36.63 25.59 14.37
C ILE A 92 37.93 25.44 15.18
N TYR A 93 38.08 24.34 15.93
CA TYR A 93 39.28 24.10 16.72
C TYR A 93 40.52 23.84 15.85
N GLY A 94 40.38 23.09 14.76
CA GLY A 94 41.48 22.80 13.84
C GLY A 94 42.02 24.06 13.16
N ILE A 95 41.13 24.93 12.67
CA ILE A 95 41.52 26.23 12.07
C ILE A 95 42.01 27.19 13.17
N GLY A 96 41.45 27.09 14.37
CA GLY A 96 41.83 27.88 15.54
C GLY A 96 43.27 27.66 16.02
N VAL A 97 43.95 26.62 15.54
CA VAL A 97 45.40 26.44 15.76
C VAL A 97 46.21 27.45 14.93
N ALA A 98 45.72 27.82 13.74
CA ALA A 98 46.42 28.73 12.81
C ALA A 98 45.96 30.20 12.94
N LEU A 99 44.71 30.44 13.36
CA LEU A 99 44.08 31.76 13.39
C LEU A 99 43.36 32.01 14.73
N PRO A 100 43.03 33.26 15.10
CA PRO A 100 42.18 33.53 16.26
C PRO A 100 40.83 32.81 16.16
N MET A 101 40.27 32.38 17.30
CA MET A 101 38.99 31.64 17.34
C MET A 101 37.85 32.38 16.63
N TRP A 102 37.77 33.71 16.77
CA TRP A 102 36.72 34.50 16.14
C TRP A 102 36.74 34.41 14.60
N ALA A 103 37.93 34.44 14.00
CA ALA A 103 38.10 34.30 12.54
C ALA A 103 37.75 32.90 12.06
N SER A 104 38.12 31.87 12.83
CA SER A 104 37.78 30.47 12.55
C SER A 104 36.26 30.25 12.52
N CYS A 105 35.54 30.80 13.50
CA CYS A 105 34.07 30.76 13.53
C CYS A 105 33.45 31.44 12.29
N LEU A 106 33.97 32.61 11.88
CA LEU A 106 33.48 33.34 10.71
C LEU A 106 33.69 32.57 9.40
N ILE A 107 34.86 31.93 9.23
CA ILE A 107 35.16 31.14 8.03
C ILE A 107 34.23 29.93 7.95
N VAL A 108 34.11 29.17 9.04
CA VAL A 108 33.24 27.98 9.09
C VAL A 108 31.78 28.37 8.88
N ALA A 109 31.31 29.47 9.49
CA ALA A 109 29.96 29.99 9.28
C ALA A 109 29.72 30.41 7.83
N GLY A 110 30.69 31.09 7.20
CA GLY A 110 30.60 31.50 5.79
C GLY A 110 30.49 30.31 4.84
N VAL A 111 31.32 29.28 5.03
CA VAL A 111 31.25 28.03 4.24
C VAL A 111 29.89 27.35 4.43
N LEU A 112 29.40 27.26 5.67
CA LEU A 112 28.11 26.64 5.96
C LEU A 112 26.94 27.39 5.31
N LEU A 113 26.99 28.73 5.29
CA LEU A 113 25.98 29.57 4.64
C LEU A 113 25.89 29.26 3.14
N VAL A 114 27.04 29.15 2.46
CA VAL A 114 27.07 28.78 1.03
C VAL A 114 26.42 27.42 0.80
N ILE A 115 26.74 26.42 1.64
CA ILE A 115 26.14 25.08 1.54
C ILE A 115 24.63 25.15 1.75
N ILE A 116 24.15 25.88 2.78
CA ILE A 116 22.72 26.07 3.06
C ILE A 116 22.01 26.69 1.86
N LEU A 117 22.60 27.72 1.23
CA LEU A 117 22.00 28.39 0.08
C LEU A 117 21.84 27.43 -1.11
N ILE A 118 22.88 26.63 -1.41
CA ILE A 118 22.83 25.62 -2.48
C ILE A 118 21.76 24.57 -2.17
N LEU A 119 21.75 24.01 -0.96
CA LEU A 119 20.77 23.01 -0.55
C LEU A 119 19.34 23.55 -0.58
N ALA A 120 19.13 24.80 -0.15
CA ALA A 120 17.83 25.46 -0.21
C ALA A 120 17.35 25.61 -1.65
N LEU A 121 18.21 26.07 -2.57
CA LEU A 121 17.87 26.23 -3.98
C LEU A 121 17.56 24.88 -4.64
N VAL A 122 18.34 23.84 -4.37
CA VAL A 122 18.11 22.49 -4.88
C VAL A 122 16.82 21.92 -4.29
N GLY A 123 16.62 22.03 -2.98
CA GLY A 123 15.42 21.56 -2.29
C GLY A 123 14.16 22.23 -2.84
N LEU A 124 14.18 23.55 -3.01
CA LEU A 124 13.07 24.31 -3.60
C LEU A 124 12.80 23.89 -5.05
N SER A 125 13.85 23.60 -5.82
CA SER A 125 13.74 23.11 -7.20
C SER A 125 13.13 21.72 -7.26
N GLN A 126 13.52 20.82 -6.36
CA GLN A 126 12.98 19.46 -6.27
C GLN A 126 11.51 19.47 -5.82
N LEU A 127 11.16 20.31 -4.84
CA LEU A 127 9.78 20.52 -4.45
C LEU A 127 8.95 21.05 -5.62
N LYS A 128 9.41 22.10 -6.32
CA LYS A 128 8.72 22.66 -7.49
C LYS A 128 8.51 21.64 -8.62
N LYS A 129 9.46 20.72 -8.83
CA LYS A 129 9.30 19.62 -9.80
C LYS A 129 8.24 18.62 -9.32
N GLY A 130 8.27 18.22 -8.05
CA GLY A 130 7.27 17.30 -7.49
C GLY A 130 5.85 17.86 -7.44
N THR A 131 5.67 19.19 -7.39
CA THR A 131 4.34 19.82 -7.45
C THR A 131 3.85 20.08 -8.88
N LYS A 132 4.71 20.03 -9.91
CA LYS A 132 4.29 20.21 -11.31
C LYS A 132 3.39 19.06 -11.82
N ASP A 133 3.51 17.88 -11.23
CA ASP A 133 2.70 16.70 -11.56
C ASP A 133 1.42 16.57 -10.71
N LYS A 134 1.10 17.56 -9.85
CA LYS A 134 -0.22 17.59 -9.21
C LYS A 134 -1.24 18.11 -10.22
N PRO A 135 -2.22 17.29 -10.69
CA PRO A 135 -3.38 17.87 -11.34
C PRO A 135 -4.02 18.83 -10.34
N ASP A 136 -4.20 20.07 -10.76
CA ASP A 136 -4.90 21.11 -10.01
C ASP A 136 -6.20 20.49 -9.43
N PRO A 137 -6.31 20.35 -8.09
CA PRO A 137 -7.44 19.68 -7.46
C PRO A 137 -8.78 20.31 -7.85
N GLN A 138 -8.78 21.60 -8.18
CA GLN A 138 -9.96 22.31 -8.62
C GLN A 138 -10.33 21.98 -10.07
N LYS A 139 -9.33 21.74 -10.95
CA LYS A 139 -9.59 21.31 -12.34
C LYS A 139 -10.10 19.86 -12.39
N GLY A 140 -9.54 18.95 -11.60
CA GLY A 140 -10.01 17.56 -11.53
C GLY A 140 -11.44 17.44 -11.02
N PHE A 141 -11.81 18.25 -10.02
CA PHE A 141 -13.17 18.29 -9.49
C PHE A 141 -14.17 18.93 -10.47
N LYS A 142 -13.80 20.04 -11.13
CA LYS A 142 -14.63 20.67 -12.17
C LYS A 142 -14.87 19.73 -13.36
N GLN A 143 -13.81 19.07 -13.85
CA GLN A 143 -13.94 18.07 -14.91
C GLN A 143 -14.85 16.90 -14.52
N SER A 144 -14.84 16.49 -13.26
CA SER A 144 -15.72 15.42 -12.76
C SER A 144 -17.19 15.85 -12.72
N ILE A 145 -17.48 17.10 -12.33
CA ILE A 145 -18.83 17.66 -12.34
C ILE A 145 -19.34 17.88 -13.77
N ASP A 146 -18.51 18.40 -14.66
CA ASP A 146 -18.87 18.63 -16.06
C ASP A 146 -19.10 17.32 -16.82
N ALA A 147 -18.31 16.28 -16.52
CA ALA A 147 -18.52 14.93 -17.07
C ALA A 147 -19.83 14.30 -16.55
N ALA A 148 -20.15 14.46 -15.27
CA ALA A 148 -21.41 13.99 -14.70
C ALA A 148 -22.63 14.72 -15.30
N LYS A 149 -22.53 16.04 -15.49
CA LYS A 149 -23.60 16.86 -16.07
C LYS A 149 -23.85 16.52 -17.54
N THR A 150 -22.78 16.31 -18.31
CA THR A 150 -22.86 15.93 -19.73
C THR A 150 -23.42 14.50 -19.88
N GLY A 151 -23.02 13.57 -19.02
CA GLY A 151 -23.56 12.21 -18.99
C GLY A 151 -25.07 12.17 -18.70
N ALA A 152 -25.53 12.95 -17.72
CA ALA A 152 -26.95 13.05 -17.39
C ALA A 152 -27.78 13.67 -18.53
N GLN A 153 -27.26 14.74 -19.16
CA GLN A 153 -27.97 15.45 -20.23
C GLN A 153 -28.05 14.64 -21.52
N LYS A 154 -27.04 13.80 -21.79
CA LYS A 154 -27.04 12.87 -22.94
C LYS A 154 -27.92 11.64 -22.73
N GLY A 155 -28.12 11.23 -21.47
CA GLY A 155 -29.00 10.12 -21.09
C GLY A 155 -30.49 10.47 -21.04
N LEU A 156 -30.84 11.73 -20.78
CA LEU A 156 -32.23 12.21 -20.73
C LEU A 156 -32.82 12.63 -22.09
N GLY A 157 -32.02 12.63 -23.16
CA GLY A 157 -32.41 13.11 -24.49
C GLY A 157 -32.78 12.02 -25.50
N LYS A 158 -33.11 10.80 -25.04
CA LYS A 158 -33.60 9.70 -25.88
C LYS A 158 -34.94 9.19 -25.38
#